data_AF-A0A0D4C102-F1
#
_entry.id   AF-A0A0D4C102-F1
#
_cell.length_a   1.000
_cell.length_b   1.000
_cell.length_c   1.000
_cell.angle_alpha   90.00
_cell.angle_beta   90.00
_cell.angle_gamma   90.00
#
_symmetry.space_group_name_H-M   'P 1'
#
loop_
_entity.id
_entity.type
_entity.pdbx_description
1 polymer ?
#
loop_
_entity_poly.entity_id
_entity_poly.type
_entity_poly.pdbx_seq_one_letter_code
_entity_poly.pdbx_strand_id
1 'polypeptide(L)'
;MELLIAWAGFAGGWFLVAGPIFQAAVELREHEAAGKRYLLDQPDGDASGKVSPWWWLLPPVKIFLEKRRSDRYRREYFSQLPADDAAVLVSFMNKATGWVYVATGAFLIAVKETFELVEEMHLEMWVFWVAIVVMFLIAVMNTVIRVQRGTLMAKRR
;
A
#
# COMPACT_ATOMS: atom_id res chain seq x y z
N MET A 1 -9.05 -34.01 -2.99
CA MET A 1 -8.06 -33.30 -3.84
C MET A 1 -8.45 -31.83 -3.92
N GLU A 2 -9.71 -31.53 -4.25
CA GLU A 2 -10.30 -30.17 -4.22
C GLU A 2 -9.99 -29.38 -2.93
N LEU A 3 -10.30 -29.94 -1.75
CA LEU A 3 -10.01 -29.26 -0.48
C LEU A 3 -8.52 -28.90 -0.30
N LEU A 4 -7.60 -29.77 -0.74
CA LEU A 4 -6.16 -29.50 -0.68
C LEU A 4 -5.79 -28.33 -1.61
N ILE A 5 -6.37 -28.30 -2.80
CA ILE A 5 -6.16 -27.23 -3.80
C ILE A 5 -6.71 -25.90 -3.25
N ALA A 6 -7.90 -25.90 -2.65
CA ALA A 6 -8.49 -24.72 -2.04
C ALA A 6 -7.62 -24.16 -0.91
N TRP A 7 -7.09 -25.02 -0.04
CA TRP A 7 -6.14 -24.59 1.00
C TRP A 7 -4.82 -24.05 0.42
N ALA A 8 -4.31 -24.67 -0.64
CA ALA A 8 -3.10 -24.22 -1.31
C ALA A 8 -3.32 -22.85 -1.99
N GLY A 9 -4.47 -22.65 -2.64
CA GLY A 9 -4.89 -21.40 -3.25
C GLY A 9 -5.02 -20.28 -2.21
N PHE A 10 -5.73 -20.55 -1.11
CA PHE A 10 -5.85 -19.64 0.02
C PHE A 10 -4.47 -19.24 0.58
N ALA A 11 -3.62 -20.21 0.90
CA ALA A 11 -2.29 -19.94 1.44
C ALA A 11 -1.42 -19.16 0.43
N GLY A 12 -1.44 -19.57 -0.84
CA GLY A 12 -0.70 -18.92 -1.92
C GLY A 12 -1.13 -17.46 -2.12
N GLY A 13 -2.43 -17.20 -2.15
CA GLY A 13 -2.99 -15.84 -2.25
C GLY A 13 -2.49 -14.93 -1.13
N TRP A 14 -2.54 -15.38 0.12
CA TRP A 14 -2.06 -14.59 1.26
C TRP A 14 -0.53 -14.43 1.30
N PHE A 15 0.24 -15.39 0.80
CA PHE A 15 1.68 -15.20 0.59
C PHE A 15 1.98 -14.14 -0.47
N LEU A 16 1.20 -14.11 -1.55
CA LEU A 16 1.30 -13.06 -2.57
C LEU A 16 0.96 -11.68 -2.01
N VAL A 17 0.16 -11.58 -0.95
CA VAL A 17 -0.09 -10.30 -0.25
C VAL A 17 1.10 -9.93 0.64
N ALA A 18 1.58 -10.88 1.44
CA ALA A 18 2.65 -10.64 2.42
C ALA A 18 3.98 -10.21 1.76
N GLY A 19 4.32 -10.80 0.60
CA GLY A 19 5.58 -10.51 -0.10
C GLY A 19 5.73 -9.04 -0.51
N PRO A 20 4.84 -8.49 -1.35
CA PRO A 20 4.83 -7.09 -1.77
C PRO A 20 4.78 -6.09 -0.61
N ILE A 21 4.01 -6.39 0.45
CA ILE A 21 3.96 -5.52 1.65
C ILE A 21 5.34 -5.48 2.33
N PHE A 22 5.96 -6.65 2.50
CA PHE A 22 7.30 -6.73 3.07
C PHE A 22 8.35 -6.04 2.20
N GLN A 23 8.30 -6.28 0.88
CA GLN A 23 9.25 -5.70 -0.06
C GLN A 23 9.12 -4.18 -0.16
N ALA A 24 7.89 -3.67 -0.17
CA ALA A 24 7.63 -2.23 -0.05
C ALA A 24 8.23 -1.67 1.23
N ALA A 25 8.03 -2.32 2.37
CA ALA A 25 8.57 -1.85 3.64
C ALA A 25 10.10 -1.85 3.67
N VAL A 26 10.75 -2.82 3.04
CA VAL A 26 12.23 -2.86 2.94
C VAL A 26 12.73 -1.76 2.01
N GLU A 27 12.20 -1.66 0.79
CA GLU A 27 12.66 -0.69 -0.20
C GLU A 27 12.37 0.76 0.21
N LEU A 28 11.23 1.04 0.83
CA LEU A 28 10.91 2.39 1.29
C LEU A 28 11.79 2.80 2.48
N ARG A 29 12.27 1.83 3.28
CA ARG A 29 13.19 2.10 4.39
C ARG A 29 14.59 2.51 3.96
N GLU A 30 15.06 2.03 2.81
CA GLU A 30 16.33 2.50 2.22
C GLU A 30 16.30 4.01 1.94
N HIS A 31 15.11 4.54 1.67
CA HIS A 31 14.87 5.94 1.33
C HIS A 31 14.20 6.71 2.49
N GLU A 32 14.03 6.11 3.67
CA GLU A 32 13.29 6.69 4.80
C GLU A 32 13.94 7.98 5.32
N ALA A 33 15.26 8.03 5.42
CA ALA A 33 15.98 9.23 5.86
C ALA A 33 15.81 10.40 4.88
N ALA A 34 15.83 10.12 3.57
CA ALA A 34 15.61 11.12 2.53
C ALA A 34 14.13 11.55 2.50
N GLY A 35 13.20 10.61 2.44
CA GLY A 35 11.76 10.90 2.40
C GLY A 35 11.26 11.64 3.64
N LYS A 36 11.76 11.30 4.83
CA LYS A 36 11.38 11.95 6.09
C LYS A 36 11.83 13.41 6.18
N ARG A 37 12.99 13.75 5.61
CA ARG A 37 13.47 15.14 5.52
C ARG A 37 12.52 16.02 4.70
N TYR A 38 11.93 15.48 3.64
CA TYR A 38 11.08 16.26 2.73
C TYR A 38 9.59 16.20 3.08
N LEU A 39 9.11 15.07 3.62
CA LEU A 39 7.70 14.91 4.02
C LEU A 39 7.35 15.63 5.33
N LEU A 40 8.30 15.76 6.27
CA LEU A 40 8.06 16.42 7.57
C LEU A 40 8.29 17.93 7.55
N ASP A 41 9.12 18.44 6.65
CA ASP A 41 9.33 19.89 6.45
C ASP A 41 8.28 20.51 5.51
N GLN A 42 7.19 19.80 5.18
CA GLN A 42 6.08 20.42 4.47
C GLN A 42 5.50 21.55 5.32
N PRO A 43 5.55 22.82 4.86
CA PRO A 43 4.78 23.87 5.51
C PRO A 43 3.31 23.46 5.43
N ASP A 44 2.56 23.65 6.51
CA ASP A 44 1.10 23.50 6.56
C ASP A 44 0.46 24.41 5.51
N GLY A 45 0.40 23.91 4.29
CA GLY A 45 0.18 24.70 3.09
C GLY A 45 -1.09 24.25 2.41
N ASP A 46 -2.22 24.78 2.87
CA ASP A 46 -3.54 24.75 2.22
C ASP A 46 -3.54 25.50 0.86
N ALA A 47 -2.39 25.60 0.19
CA ALA A 47 -2.16 26.44 -0.98
C ALA A 47 -2.97 26.01 -2.21
N SER A 48 -3.44 24.76 -2.25
CA SER A 48 -4.14 24.25 -3.42
C SER A 48 -5.67 24.42 -3.40
N GLY A 49 -6.29 24.84 -2.30
CA GLY A 49 -7.75 24.98 -2.17
C GLY A 49 -8.49 23.63 -2.28
N LYS A 50 -9.27 23.27 -1.27
CA LYS A 50 -9.96 21.97 -1.24
C LYS A 50 -11.03 21.90 -2.35
N VAL A 51 -11.07 20.78 -3.10
CA VAL A 51 -12.17 20.53 -4.04
C VAL A 51 -13.45 20.33 -3.23
N SER A 52 -14.50 21.10 -3.57
CA SER A 52 -15.77 21.01 -2.85
C SER A 52 -16.34 19.58 -2.91
N PRO A 53 -16.82 19.03 -1.76
CA PRO A 53 -17.48 17.74 -1.73
C PRO A 53 -18.71 17.64 -2.65
N TRP A 54 -19.34 18.76 -3.00
CA TRP A 54 -20.49 18.82 -3.91
C TRP A 54 -20.23 18.20 -5.29
N TRP A 55 -18.98 18.18 -5.75
CA TRP A 55 -18.62 17.52 -7.01
C TRP A 55 -18.79 16.00 -6.98
N TRP A 56 -19.06 15.38 -5.82
CA TRP A 56 -19.48 13.97 -5.76
C TRP A 56 -20.75 13.65 -6.54
N LEU A 57 -21.63 14.65 -6.76
CA LEU A 57 -22.80 14.48 -7.62
C LEU A 57 -22.41 14.17 -9.08
N LEU A 58 -21.18 14.52 -9.48
CA LEU A 58 -20.59 14.27 -10.80
C LEU A 58 -19.18 13.66 -10.62
N PRO A 59 -19.09 12.34 -10.34
CA PRO A 59 -17.81 11.69 -10.02
C PRO A 59 -16.69 11.92 -11.05
N PRO A 60 -16.93 11.88 -12.38
CA PRO A 60 -15.88 12.18 -13.36
C PRO A 60 -15.29 13.58 -13.22
N VAL A 61 -16.12 14.57 -12.91
CA VAL A 61 -15.68 15.97 -12.75
C VAL A 61 -14.86 16.12 -11.48
N LYS A 62 -15.29 15.50 -10.38
CA LYS A 62 -14.51 15.49 -9.13
C LYS A 62 -13.12 14.89 -9.34
N ILE A 63 -13.05 13.74 -10.01
CA ILE A 63 -11.78 13.05 -10.29
C ILE A 63 -10.87 13.96 -11.13
N PHE A 64 -11.41 14.62 -12.15
CA PHE A 64 -10.66 15.56 -12.98
C PHE A 64 -10.13 16.77 -12.19
N LEU A 65 -10.96 17.37 -11.33
CA LEU A 65 -10.58 18.52 -10.49
C LEU A 65 -9.51 18.14 -9.45
N GLU A 66 -9.65 17.00 -8.79
CA GLU A 66 -8.64 16.49 -7.85
C GLU A 66 -7.34 16.14 -8.56
N LYS A 67 -7.40 15.56 -9.76
CA LYS A 67 -6.20 15.31 -10.57
C LYS A 67 -5.48 16.61 -10.90
N ARG A 68 -6.20 17.62 -11.40
CA ARG A 68 -5.62 18.93 -11.74
C ARG A 68 -5.01 19.62 -10.51
N ARG A 69 -5.67 19.52 -9.35
CA ARG A 69 -5.17 20.04 -8.07
C ARG A 69 -3.90 19.33 -7.64
N SER A 70 -3.90 18.00 -7.66
CA SER A 70 -2.73 17.16 -7.33
C SER A 70 -1.55 17.48 -8.23
N ASP A 71 -1.77 17.66 -9.53
CA ASP A 71 -0.73 18.02 -10.49
C ASP A 71 -0.15 19.42 -10.22
N ARG A 72 -0.99 20.40 -9.84
CA ARG A 72 -0.52 21.74 -9.46
C ARG A 72 0.33 21.69 -8.19
N TYR A 73 -0.18 21.03 -7.15
CA TYR A 73 0.53 20.87 -5.89
C TYR A 73 1.88 20.18 -6.09
N ARG A 74 1.91 19.09 -6.86
CA ARG A 74 3.16 18.40 -7.23
C ARG A 74 4.14 19.33 -7.92
N ARG A 75 3.71 20.10 -8.94
CA ARG A 75 4.60 21.04 -9.64
C ARG A 75 5.19 22.09 -8.71
N GLU A 76 4.37 22.71 -7.87
CA GLU A 76 4.82 23.73 -6.91
C GLU A 76 5.80 23.14 -5.88
N TYR A 77 5.52 21.95 -5.38
CA TYR A 77 6.38 21.25 -4.43
C TYR A 77 7.72 20.84 -5.06
N PHE A 78 7.70 20.23 -6.25
CA PHE A 78 8.91 19.83 -6.98
C PHE A 78 9.75 21.03 -7.44
N SER A 79 9.14 22.20 -7.69
CA SER A 79 9.87 23.42 -8.07
C SER A 79 10.72 24.00 -6.94
N GLN A 80 10.44 23.62 -5.69
CA GLN A 80 11.16 24.08 -4.50
C GLN A 80 12.29 23.11 -4.08
N LEU A 81 12.36 21.94 -4.70
CA LEU A 81 13.35 20.91 -4.38
C LEU A 81 14.60 21.05 -5.26
N PRO A 82 15.81 20.83 -4.70
CA PRO A 82 17.00 20.55 -5.50
C PRO A 82 16.78 19.37 -6.46
N ALA A 83 17.42 19.40 -7.63
CA ALA A 83 17.21 18.40 -8.68
C ALA A 83 17.50 16.96 -8.21
N ASP A 84 18.55 16.77 -7.40
CA ASP A 84 18.91 15.46 -6.84
C ASP A 84 17.85 14.94 -5.86
N ASP A 85 17.26 15.83 -5.06
CA ASP A 85 16.22 15.48 -4.09
C ASP A 85 14.89 15.13 -4.77
N ALA A 86 14.54 15.86 -5.84
CA ALA A 86 13.40 15.56 -6.67
C ALA A 86 13.49 14.16 -7.29
N ALA A 87 14.68 13.77 -7.77
CA ALA A 87 14.91 12.44 -8.35
C ALA A 87 14.74 11.32 -7.30
N VAL A 88 15.27 11.52 -6.08
CA VAL A 88 15.10 10.57 -4.96
C VAL A 88 13.63 10.40 -4.59
N LEU A 89 12.89 11.50 -4.47
CA LEU A 89 11.46 11.45 -4.14
C LEU A 89 10.62 10.78 -5.23
N VAL A 90 10.90 11.06 -6.51
CA VAL A 90 10.22 10.39 -7.63
C VAL A 90 10.51 8.88 -7.61
N SER A 91 11.75 8.48 -7.37
CA SER A 91 12.14 7.07 -7.22
C SER A 91 11.38 6.39 -6.08
N PHE A 92 11.32 7.04 -4.90
CA PHE A 92 10.54 6.56 -3.76
C PHE A 92 9.06 6.36 -4.09
N MET A 93 8.41 7.37 -4.70
CA MET A 93 7.00 7.29 -5.07
C MET A 93 6.74 6.20 -6.12
N ASN A 94 7.62 6.04 -7.10
CA ASN A 94 7.48 5.02 -8.13
C ASN A 94 7.58 3.61 -7.54
N LYS A 95 8.53 3.38 -6.63
CA LYS A 95 8.65 2.11 -5.89
C LYS A 95 7.40 1.85 -5.04
N ALA A 96 6.97 2.83 -4.25
CA ALA A 96 5.77 2.72 -3.42
C ALA A 96 4.54 2.36 -4.26
N THR A 97 4.34 3.09 -5.38
CA THR A 97 3.21 2.88 -6.29
C THR A 97 3.26 1.51 -6.95
N GLY A 98 4.45 1.09 -7.39
CA GLY A 98 4.66 -0.24 -7.97
C GLY A 98 4.24 -1.35 -7.01
N TRP A 99 4.70 -1.30 -5.76
CA TRP A 99 4.31 -2.29 -4.76
C TRP A 99 2.84 -2.21 -4.36
N VAL A 100 2.22 -1.03 -4.36
CA VAL A 100 0.78 -0.89 -4.12
C VAL A 100 -0.04 -1.63 -5.19
N TYR A 101 0.32 -1.50 -6.47
CA TYR A 101 -0.38 -2.24 -7.53
C TYR A 101 -0.24 -3.75 -7.38
N VAL A 102 0.97 -4.24 -7.08
CA VAL A 102 1.20 -5.68 -6.89
C VAL A 102 0.45 -6.19 -5.65
N ALA A 103 0.52 -5.48 -4.52
CA ALA A 103 -0.19 -5.83 -3.29
C ALA A 103 -1.71 -5.82 -3.48
N THR A 104 -2.24 -4.87 -4.25
CA THR A 104 -3.68 -4.79 -4.55
C THR A 104 -4.12 -5.98 -5.40
N GLY A 105 -3.38 -6.31 -6.47
CA GLY A 105 -3.69 -7.48 -7.29
C GLY A 105 -3.63 -8.78 -6.49
N ALA A 106 -2.58 -8.95 -5.68
CA ALA A 106 -2.46 -10.09 -4.79
C ALA A 106 -3.58 -10.17 -3.75
N PHE A 107 -4.02 -9.03 -3.20
CA PHE A 107 -5.12 -9.00 -2.24
C PHE A 107 -6.44 -9.42 -2.88
N LEU A 108 -6.72 -8.97 -4.10
CA LEU A 108 -7.91 -9.42 -4.84
C LEU A 108 -7.88 -10.94 -5.09
N ILE A 109 -6.72 -11.50 -5.44
CA ILE A 109 -6.55 -12.95 -5.57
C ILE A 109 -6.82 -13.62 -4.22
N ALA A 110 -6.19 -13.15 -3.14
CA ALA A 110 -6.37 -13.73 -1.81
C ALA A 110 -7.84 -13.70 -1.33
N VAL A 111 -8.57 -12.61 -1.63
CA VAL A 111 -10.00 -12.49 -1.36
C VAL A 111 -10.79 -13.56 -2.12
N LYS A 112 -10.54 -13.72 -3.42
CA LYS A 112 -11.19 -14.74 -4.26
C LYS A 112 -10.90 -16.16 -3.73
N GLU A 113 -9.65 -16.48 -3.43
CA GLU A 113 -9.26 -17.80 -2.91
C GLU A 113 -9.84 -18.06 -1.50
N THR A 114 -9.98 -17.02 -0.68
CA THR A 114 -10.63 -17.12 0.64
C THR A 114 -12.14 -17.38 0.50
N PHE A 115 -12.78 -16.77 -0.50
CA PHE A 115 -14.19 -17.02 -0.81
C PHE A 115 -14.40 -18.47 -1.24
N GLU A 116 -13.60 -18.97 -2.19
CA GLU A 116 -13.68 -20.35 -2.67
C GLU A 116 -13.45 -21.37 -1.55
N LEU A 117 -12.49 -21.12 -0.65
CA LEU A 117 -12.26 -22.01 0.50
C LEU A 117 -13.46 -22.04 1.46
N VAL A 118 -14.08 -20.89 1.73
CA VAL A 118 -15.27 -20.80 2.59
C VAL A 118 -16.47 -21.52 1.97
N GLU A 119 -16.65 -21.39 0.64
CA GLU A 119 -17.71 -22.07 -0.11
C GLU A 119 -17.51 -23.59 -0.13
N GLU A 120 -16.29 -24.05 -0.43
CA GLU A 120 -15.93 -25.48 -0.46
C GLU A 120 -16.09 -26.14 0.92
N MET A 121 -15.81 -25.40 1.99
CA MET A 121 -16.00 -25.88 3.36
C MET A 121 -17.44 -25.69 3.88
N HIS A 122 -18.34 -25.14 3.06
CA HIS A 122 -19.72 -24.80 3.42
C HIS A 122 -19.84 -23.97 4.71
N LEU A 123 -18.90 -23.05 4.92
CA LEU A 123 -18.88 -22.19 6.11
C LEU A 123 -19.81 -20.98 5.93
N GLU A 124 -20.20 -20.39 7.06
CA GLU A 124 -21.02 -19.18 7.05
C GLU A 124 -20.24 -17.96 6.51
N MET A 125 -20.96 -17.06 5.83
CA MET A 125 -20.38 -15.87 5.18
C MET A 125 -19.60 -14.94 6.13
N TRP A 126 -19.91 -14.92 7.42
CA TRP A 126 -19.15 -14.10 8.37
C TRP A 126 -17.70 -14.60 8.53
N VAL A 127 -17.46 -15.91 8.34
CA VAL A 127 -16.12 -16.50 8.43
C VAL A 127 -15.22 -15.93 7.33
N PHE A 128 -15.74 -15.69 6.13
CA PHE A 128 -15.03 -15.05 5.04
C PHE A 128 -14.52 -13.64 5.43
N TRP A 129 -15.40 -12.79 5.97
CA TRP A 129 -15.02 -11.44 6.39
C TRP A 129 -14.00 -11.45 7.53
N VAL A 130 -14.18 -12.34 8.51
CA VAL A 130 -13.22 -12.51 9.61
C VAL A 130 -11.87 -13.00 9.08
N ALA A 131 -11.86 -13.98 8.18
CA ALA A 131 -10.64 -14.52 7.58
C ALA A 131 -9.87 -13.43 6.82
N ILE A 132 -10.54 -12.57 6.04
CA ILE A 132 -9.91 -11.44 5.35
C ILE A 132 -9.19 -10.52 6.35
N VAL A 133 -9.90 -10.09 7.40
CA VAL A 133 -9.33 -9.17 8.39
C VAL A 133 -8.15 -9.82 9.11
N VAL A 134 -8.31 -11.06 9.59
CA VAL A 134 -7.27 -11.79 10.32
C VAL A 134 -6.03 -11.99 9.46
N MET A 135 -6.19 -12.47 8.22
CA MET A 135 -5.06 -12.75 7.35
C MET A 135 -4.35 -11.48 6.87
N PHE A 136 -5.10 -10.40 6.63
CA PHE A 136 -4.50 -9.10 6.33
C PHE A 136 -3.66 -8.59 7.52
N LEU A 137 -4.19 -8.68 8.75
CA LEU A 137 -3.44 -8.33 9.95
C LEU A 137 -2.19 -9.19 10.12
N ILE A 138 -2.27 -10.50 9.84
CA ILE A 138 -1.11 -11.40 9.88
C ILE A 138 -0.05 -10.96 8.87
N ALA A 139 -0.42 -10.64 7.63
CA ALA A 139 0.51 -10.20 6.59
C ALA A 139 1.23 -8.90 6.98
N VAL A 140 0.50 -7.92 7.51
CA VAL A 140 1.06 -6.65 8.01
C VAL A 140 1.95 -6.88 9.24
N MET A 141 1.48 -7.64 10.23
CA MET A 141 2.23 -7.92 11.46
C MET A 141 3.53 -8.68 11.17
N ASN A 142 3.50 -9.66 10.27
CA ASN A 142 4.70 -10.37 9.81
C ASN A 142 5.72 -9.39 9.22
N THR A 143 5.26 -8.39 8.46
CA THR A 143 6.13 -7.35 7.92
C THR A 143 6.75 -6.51 9.04
N VAL A 144 5.94 -6.01 9.98
CA VAL A 144 6.42 -5.21 11.12
C VAL A 144 7.48 -5.96 11.91
N ILE A 145 7.22 -7.22 12.27
CA ILE A 145 8.14 -8.05 13.06
C ILE A 145 9.46 -8.28 12.30
N ARG A 146 9.40 -8.62 11.02
CA ARG A 146 10.61 -8.88 10.21
C ARG A 146 11.47 -7.63 10.06
N VAL A 147 10.84 -6.49 9.79
CA VAL A 147 11.52 -5.20 9.66
C VAL A 147 12.20 -4.80 10.98
N GLN A 148 11.50 -4.93 12.12
CA GLN A 148 12.07 -4.63 13.45
C GLN A 148 13.23 -5.56 13.83
N ARG A 149 13.13 -6.86 13.50
CA ARG A 149 14.24 -7.79 13.74
C ARG A 149 15.48 -7.42 12.93
N GLY A 150 15.30 -7.01 11.68
CA GLY A 150 16.39 -6.53 10.83
C GLY A 150 17.11 -5.32 11.42
N THR A 151 16.38 -4.35 11.99
CA THR A 151 16.99 -3.17 12.63
C THR A 151 17.77 -3.52 13.89
N LEU A 152 17.22 -4.41 14.73
CA LEU A 152 17.89 -4.85 15.95
C LEU A 152 19.20 -5.60 15.65
N MET A 153 19.25 -6.40 14.58
CA MET A 153 20.48 -7.07 14.16
C MET A 153 21.53 -6.09 13.65
N ALA A 154 21.12 -5.08 12.88
CA ALA A 154 22.04 -4.04 12.38
C ALA A 154 22.65 -3.21 13.51
N LYS A 155 21.90 -2.93 14.58
CA LYS A 155 22.38 -2.15 15.75
C LYS A 155 23.35 -2.92 16.66
N ARG A 156 23.43 -4.25 16.53
CA ARG A 156 24.32 -5.11 17.33
C ARG A 156 25.69 -5.37 16.68
N ARG A 157 25.92 -4.89 15.45
CA ARG A 157 27.22 -4.89 14.78
C ARG A 157 27.89 -3.55 14.98
#